data_AF-A0A1Z8T3X3-F1
#
_entry.id   AF-A0A1Z8T3X3-F1
#
_cell.length_a   1.000
_cell.length_b   1.000
_cell.length_c   1.000
_cell.angle_alpha   90.00
_cell.angle_beta   90.00
_cell.angle_gamma   90.00
#
_symmetry.space_group_name_H-M   'P 1'
#
loop_
_entity.id
_entity.type
_entity.pdbx_description
1 polymer ?
#
loop_
_entity_poly.entity_id
_entity_poly.type
_entity_poly.pdbx_seq_one_letter_code
_entity_poly.pdbx_strand_id
1 'polypeptide(L)'
;MLLKEGLEICKSSLNLKFSELFRDTYVDEAAILLDIRKNKGKTGQMLEKLCGLELSPSITDFEDGELKTLKMGQIKKESSFNLTALNSWIDELLKEKILPFEDSRLHKKTDKFILMQVNKDDENPLNWFFRKCNLYDCSKGTPLFDKLKCDYEAISSELKKNLQSPNEVIHTTNGNKDSIIQIRTKGIGKGKDKSIYSNVFKREITKNRSVAFYMRRINFLKFNNESTGYE
;
A
#
# COMPACT_ATOMS: atom_id res chain seq x y z
N MET A 1 15.18 5.28 12.98
CA MET A 1 15.72 5.82 11.72
C MET A 1 14.73 6.82 11.16
N LEU A 2 15.21 7.98 10.76
CA LEU A 2 14.43 9.03 10.11
C LEU A 2 14.27 8.75 8.61
N LEU A 3 13.18 9.23 8.04
CA LEU A 3 12.82 9.10 6.62
C LEU A 3 13.93 9.63 5.72
N LYS A 4 14.60 10.73 6.12
CA LYS A 4 15.72 11.31 5.37
C LYS A 4 16.90 10.34 5.25
N GLU A 5 17.21 9.59 6.30
CA GLU A 5 18.31 8.62 6.31
C GLU A 5 17.97 7.43 5.38
N GLY A 6 16.73 6.93 5.49
CA GLY A 6 16.22 5.88 4.60
C GLY A 6 16.15 6.32 3.12
N LEU A 7 15.86 7.59 2.86
CA LEU A 7 15.80 8.16 1.51
C LEU A 7 17.16 8.09 0.82
N GLU A 8 18.26 8.37 1.52
CA GLU A 8 19.60 8.32 0.94
C GLU A 8 20.00 6.87 0.59
N ILE A 9 19.68 5.90 1.46
CA ILE A 9 19.85 4.47 1.17
C ILE A 9 19.00 4.04 -0.04
N CYS A 10 17.74 4.50 -0.09
CA CYS A 10 16.85 4.22 -1.21
C CYS A 10 17.40 4.78 -2.52
N LYS A 11 17.92 6.01 -2.53
CA LYS A 11 18.54 6.60 -3.73
C LYS A 11 19.80 5.86 -4.16
N SER A 12 20.66 5.45 -3.22
CA SER A 12 21.89 4.70 -3.56
C SER A 12 21.61 3.28 -4.07
N SER A 13 20.41 2.75 -3.81
CA SER A 13 19.98 1.43 -4.29
C SER A 13 19.45 1.40 -5.73
N LEU A 14 19.32 2.57 -6.37
CA LEU A 14 18.73 2.67 -7.71
C LEU A 14 19.59 1.98 -8.78
N ASN A 15 18.92 1.30 -9.70
CA ASN A 15 19.49 0.59 -10.84
C ASN A 15 20.48 -0.54 -10.52
N LEU A 16 20.59 -0.92 -9.24
CA LEU A 16 21.31 -2.13 -8.83
C LEU A 16 20.39 -3.34 -8.91
N LYS A 17 20.90 -4.43 -9.50
CA LYS A 17 20.18 -5.71 -9.53
C LYS A 17 20.01 -6.24 -8.12
N PHE A 18 18.92 -6.95 -7.87
CA PHE A 18 18.67 -7.57 -6.58
C PHE A 18 19.74 -8.62 -6.20
N SER A 19 20.36 -9.30 -7.16
CA SER A 19 21.51 -10.19 -6.92
C SER A 19 22.74 -9.48 -6.36
N GLU A 20 22.91 -8.20 -6.69
CA GLU A 20 23.99 -7.37 -6.17
C GLU A 20 23.58 -6.73 -4.84
N LEU A 21 22.42 -6.07 -4.85
CA LEU A 21 21.93 -5.27 -3.74
C LEU A 21 21.64 -6.08 -2.46
N PHE A 22 21.21 -7.34 -2.61
CA PHE A 22 20.83 -8.21 -1.48
C PHE A 22 21.74 -9.42 -1.32
N ARG A 23 22.93 -9.38 -1.92
CA ARG A 23 23.91 -10.49 -1.91
C ARG A 23 24.20 -11.01 -0.49
N ASP A 24 24.37 -10.09 0.45
CA ASP A 24 24.76 -10.42 1.82
C ASP A 24 23.57 -10.74 2.73
N THR A 25 22.33 -10.50 2.27
CA THR A 25 21.13 -10.72 3.08
C THR A 25 20.70 -12.19 3.11
N TYR A 26 21.12 -12.98 2.11
CA TYR A 26 20.62 -14.34 1.93
C TYR A 26 21.68 -15.25 1.30
N VAL A 27 21.95 -16.37 1.96
CA VAL A 27 23.02 -17.32 1.62
C VAL A 27 22.58 -18.35 0.55
N ASP A 28 21.28 -18.46 0.28
CA ASP A 28 20.69 -19.43 -0.66
C ASP A 28 19.80 -18.72 -1.70
N GLU A 29 20.33 -18.58 -2.92
CA GLU A 29 19.63 -17.93 -4.04
C GLU A 29 18.30 -18.61 -4.41
N ALA A 30 18.23 -19.95 -4.34
CA ALA A 30 17.02 -20.68 -4.69
C ALA A 30 15.90 -20.41 -3.70
N ALA A 31 16.23 -20.32 -2.41
CA ALA A 31 15.28 -19.95 -1.36
C ALA A 31 14.74 -18.52 -1.55
N ILE A 32 15.61 -17.56 -1.89
CA ILE A 32 15.21 -16.16 -2.17
C ILE A 32 14.22 -16.11 -3.33
N LEU A 33 14.56 -16.76 -4.44
CA LEU A 33 13.73 -16.78 -5.65
C LEU A 33 12.34 -17.32 -5.34
N LEU A 34 12.29 -18.43 -4.59
CA LEU A 34 11.03 -19.05 -4.18
C LEU A 34 10.21 -18.11 -3.28
N ASP A 35 10.86 -17.44 -2.34
CA ASP A 35 10.21 -16.54 -1.39
C ASP A 35 9.68 -15.27 -2.07
N ILE A 36 10.49 -14.60 -2.91
CA ILE A 36 10.06 -13.41 -3.65
C ILE A 36 8.86 -13.71 -4.58
N ARG A 37 8.82 -14.90 -5.19
CA ARG A 37 7.71 -15.31 -6.06
C ARG A 37 6.44 -15.63 -5.26
N LYS A 38 6.55 -16.28 -4.09
CA LYS A 38 5.39 -16.67 -3.26
C LYS A 38 4.84 -15.49 -2.45
N ASN A 39 5.71 -14.65 -1.91
CA ASN A 39 5.35 -13.55 -1.02
C ASN A 39 5.38 -12.21 -1.78
N LYS A 40 4.19 -11.73 -2.16
CA LYS A 40 4.01 -10.44 -2.85
C LYS A 40 4.53 -9.23 -2.08
N GLY A 41 4.66 -9.33 -0.74
CA GLY A 41 5.20 -8.28 0.12
C GLY A 41 6.72 -8.36 0.29
N LYS A 42 7.38 -9.42 -0.20
CA LYS A 42 8.79 -9.69 0.07
C LYS A 42 9.73 -8.58 -0.39
N THR A 43 9.46 -7.97 -1.55
CA THR A 43 10.26 -6.85 -2.06
C THR A 43 10.26 -5.65 -1.11
N GLY A 44 9.13 -5.36 -0.45
CA GLY A 44 9.06 -4.31 0.58
C GLY A 44 9.89 -4.68 1.80
N GLN A 45 9.73 -5.90 2.31
CA GLN A 45 10.49 -6.39 3.46
C GLN A 45 12.00 -6.41 3.23
N MET A 46 12.44 -6.73 2.00
CA MET A 46 13.86 -6.67 1.64
C MET A 46 14.38 -5.23 1.65
N LEU A 47 13.58 -4.28 1.13
CA LEU A 47 13.92 -2.86 1.14
C LEU A 47 13.95 -2.27 2.56
N GLU A 48 13.01 -2.67 3.43
CA GLU A 48 13.02 -2.31 4.86
C GLU A 48 14.33 -2.77 5.51
N LYS A 49 14.72 -4.03 5.30
CA LYS A 49 15.99 -4.57 5.82
C LYS A 49 17.21 -3.86 5.24
N LEU A 50 17.21 -3.50 3.97
CA LEU A 50 18.28 -2.71 3.35
C LEU A 50 18.44 -1.34 4.03
N CYS A 51 17.32 -0.74 4.45
CA CYS A 51 17.33 0.49 5.25
C CYS A 51 17.67 0.24 6.72
N GLY A 52 18.04 -0.98 7.13
CA GLY A 52 18.32 -1.32 8.53
C GLY A 52 17.08 -1.30 9.44
N LEU A 53 15.87 -1.38 8.86
CA LEU A 53 14.63 -1.43 9.62
C LEU A 53 14.28 -2.86 10.04
N GLU A 54 13.70 -2.99 11.22
CA GLU A 54 13.09 -4.24 11.67
C GLU A 54 11.65 -4.36 11.15
N LEU A 55 11.24 -5.59 10.82
CA LEU A 55 9.85 -5.85 10.45
C LEU A 55 8.97 -5.70 11.70
N SER A 56 8.26 -4.58 11.81
CA SER A 56 7.53 -4.20 13.01
C SER A 56 6.02 -4.07 12.76
N PRO A 57 5.17 -4.29 13.78
CA PRO A 57 3.75 -3.91 13.73
C PRO A 57 3.51 -2.39 13.86
N SER A 58 4.57 -1.57 13.91
CA SER A 58 4.50 -0.10 13.98
C SER A 58 3.57 0.50 12.91
N ILE A 59 2.96 1.64 13.25
CA ILE A 59 2.11 2.38 12.30
C ILE A 59 2.92 2.89 11.13
N THR A 60 4.20 3.20 11.27
CA THR A 60 5.07 3.63 10.18
C THR A 60 6.38 2.85 10.18
N ASP A 61 7.02 2.76 9.01
CA ASP A 61 8.31 2.06 8.86
C ASP A 61 9.47 2.90 9.41
N PHE A 62 9.42 4.23 9.21
CA PHE A 62 10.34 5.20 9.81
C PHE A 62 9.67 5.94 10.96
N GLU A 63 10.46 6.67 11.75
CA GLU A 63 9.95 7.49 12.86
C GLU A 63 9.01 8.61 12.38
N ASP A 64 9.27 9.17 11.20
CA ASP A 64 8.57 10.32 10.61
C ASP A 64 8.06 10.05 9.18
N GLY A 65 7.87 8.78 8.80
CA GLY A 65 7.27 8.44 7.50
C GLY A 65 7.23 6.95 7.17
N GLU A 66 6.73 6.63 5.98
CA GLU A 66 6.49 5.26 5.51
C GLU A 66 7.37 4.87 4.31
N LEU A 67 7.61 3.57 4.13
CA LEU A 67 8.31 3.00 2.99
C LEU A 67 7.37 2.14 2.15
N LYS A 68 7.16 2.52 0.89
CA LYS A 68 6.32 1.76 -0.05
C LYS A 68 7.09 1.33 -1.28
N THR A 69 6.67 0.19 -1.84
CA THR A 69 7.13 -0.27 -3.14
C THR A 69 5.99 -0.31 -4.15
N LEU A 70 6.28 0.06 -5.39
CA LEU A 70 5.34 0.01 -6.51
C LEU A 70 5.94 -0.81 -7.64
N LYS A 71 5.25 -1.89 -8.02
CA LYS A 71 5.64 -2.67 -9.20
C LYS A 71 5.42 -1.84 -10.47
N MET A 72 6.47 -1.74 -11.28
CA MET A 72 6.50 -1.20 -12.65
C MET A 72 6.82 -2.32 -13.66
N GLY A 73 6.63 -2.05 -14.96
CA GLY A 73 6.91 -3.00 -16.05
C GLY A 73 5.72 -3.24 -16.99
N GLN A 74 5.83 -4.25 -17.86
CA GLN A 74 4.77 -4.74 -18.76
C GLN A 74 3.64 -5.39 -17.95
N ILE A 75 2.75 -4.57 -17.40
CA ILE A 75 1.60 -5.06 -16.64
C ILE A 75 0.36 -5.10 -17.53
N LYS A 76 -0.18 -6.29 -17.76
CA LYS A 76 -1.43 -6.50 -18.53
C LYS A 76 -2.69 -5.95 -17.86
N LYS A 77 -2.60 -5.45 -16.61
CA LYS A 77 -3.72 -4.93 -15.80
C LYS A 77 -3.23 -3.81 -14.89
N GLU A 78 -4.11 -2.86 -14.54
CA GLU A 78 -3.80 -1.83 -13.55
C GLU A 78 -3.28 -2.47 -12.25
N SER A 79 -2.12 -2.01 -11.77
CA SER A 79 -1.60 -2.41 -10.47
C SER A 79 -1.96 -1.40 -9.40
N SER A 80 -1.90 -1.82 -8.15
CA SER A 80 -2.15 -1.00 -6.97
C SER A 80 -1.22 -1.45 -5.87
N PHE A 81 -0.85 -0.56 -4.95
CA PHE A 81 -0.07 -0.92 -3.78
C PHE A 81 -0.88 -0.70 -2.50
N ASN A 82 -0.64 -1.54 -1.51
CA ASN A 82 -1.35 -1.50 -0.24
C ASN A 82 -0.84 -0.32 0.60
N LEU A 83 -1.76 0.50 1.10
CA LEU A 83 -1.46 1.56 2.05
C LEU A 83 -1.51 1.01 3.47
N THR A 84 -2.66 0.44 3.84
CA THR A 84 -2.90 -0.07 5.19
C THR A 84 -4.09 -1.03 5.24
N ALA A 85 -3.95 -2.13 5.99
CA ALA A 85 -4.99 -3.15 6.15
C ALA A 85 -6.02 -2.72 7.17
N LEU A 86 -7.31 -2.85 6.86
CA LEU A 86 -8.45 -2.31 7.62
C LEU A 86 -9.01 -3.24 8.70
N ASN A 87 -8.50 -4.46 8.81
CA ASN A 87 -9.09 -5.52 9.64
C ASN A 87 -9.39 -5.12 11.09
N SER A 88 -8.53 -4.33 11.72
CA SER A 88 -8.67 -3.94 13.14
C SER A 88 -9.27 -2.55 13.36
N TRP A 89 -9.61 -1.82 12.29
CA TRP A 89 -10.05 -0.42 12.39
C TRP A 89 -11.09 -0.03 11.35
N ILE A 90 -11.69 -1.00 10.65
CA ILE A 90 -12.77 -0.73 9.69
C ILE A 90 -13.93 0.04 10.34
N ASP A 91 -14.21 -0.23 11.63
CA ASP A 91 -15.24 0.49 12.38
C ASP A 91 -14.94 1.99 12.51
N GLU A 92 -13.67 2.43 12.44
CA GLU A 92 -13.32 3.86 12.41
C GLU A 92 -13.94 4.57 11.19
N LEU A 93 -14.13 3.86 10.07
CA LEU A 93 -14.78 4.39 8.85
C LEU A 93 -16.31 4.32 8.91
N LEU A 94 -16.87 3.49 9.80
CA LEU A 94 -18.30 3.17 9.82
C LEU A 94 -19.07 3.91 10.92
N LYS A 95 -18.38 4.61 11.81
CA LYS A 95 -18.97 5.43 12.88
C LYS A 95 -20.00 6.42 12.34
N GLU A 96 -20.88 6.88 13.23
CA GLU A 96 -21.89 7.89 12.89
C GLU A 96 -21.23 9.15 12.29
N LYS A 97 -20.22 9.67 12.99
CA LYS A 97 -19.28 10.67 12.48
C LYS A 97 -18.01 10.00 12.00
N ILE A 98 -17.70 10.16 10.71
CA ILE A 98 -16.44 9.69 10.11
C ILE A 98 -15.29 10.45 10.77
N LEU A 99 -14.22 9.74 11.12
CA LEU A 99 -13.01 10.34 11.68
C LEU A 99 -12.42 11.33 10.66
N PRO A 100 -12.03 12.56 11.05
CA PRO A 100 -11.35 13.47 10.13
C PRO A 100 -10.12 12.82 9.49
N PHE A 101 -9.88 13.10 8.20
CA PHE A 101 -8.77 12.48 7.46
C PHE A 101 -7.43 12.69 8.17
N GLU A 102 -7.15 13.91 8.65
CA GLU A 102 -5.92 14.26 9.36
C GLU A 102 -5.64 13.38 10.60
N ASP A 103 -6.69 12.92 11.27
CA ASP A 103 -6.60 12.08 12.48
C ASP A 103 -6.56 10.59 12.14
N SER A 104 -6.83 10.23 10.88
CA SER A 104 -6.93 8.85 10.43
C SER A 104 -5.58 8.14 10.36
N ARG A 105 -5.59 6.82 10.56
CA ARG A 105 -4.39 5.99 10.33
C ARG A 105 -3.95 5.99 8.86
N LEU A 106 -4.90 6.19 7.94
CA LEU A 106 -4.58 6.32 6.52
C LEU A 106 -3.67 7.53 6.31
N HIS A 107 -4.04 8.69 6.85
CA HIS A 107 -3.22 9.89 6.79
C HIS A 107 -1.86 9.68 7.46
N LYS A 108 -1.80 9.10 8.67
CA LYS A 108 -0.51 8.78 9.32
C LYS A 108 0.42 7.93 8.44
N LYS A 109 -0.14 6.96 7.70
CA LYS A 109 0.58 6.10 6.75
C LYS A 109 0.98 6.79 5.44
N THR A 110 0.36 7.92 5.11
CA THR A 110 0.59 8.64 3.85
C THR A 110 1.18 10.04 4.05
N ASP A 111 1.27 10.55 5.27
CA ASP A 111 1.70 11.92 5.60
C ASP A 111 3.02 12.24 4.91
N LYS A 112 4.02 11.38 5.08
CA LYS A 112 5.25 11.37 4.28
C LYS A 112 5.66 9.95 3.99
N PHE A 113 6.02 9.67 2.74
CA PHE A 113 6.48 8.34 2.38
C PHE A 113 7.44 8.32 1.20
N ILE A 114 8.37 7.38 1.25
CA ILE A 114 9.22 7.04 0.11
C ILE A 114 8.48 5.99 -0.73
N LEU A 115 8.40 6.22 -2.03
CA LEU A 115 7.92 5.22 -2.99
C LEU A 115 9.06 4.74 -3.89
N MET A 116 9.39 3.47 -3.75
CA MET A 116 10.35 2.80 -4.60
C MET A 116 9.64 2.07 -5.75
N GLN A 117 9.83 2.58 -6.96
CA GLN A 117 9.36 1.93 -8.17
C GLN A 117 10.29 0.76 -8.53
N VAL A 118 9.74 -0.44 -8.66
CA VAL A 118 10.50 -1.68 -8.92
C VAL A 118 10.23 -2.16 -10.34
N ASN A 119 11.26 -2.33 -11.17
CA ASN A 119 11.12 -3.04 -12.43
C ASN A 119 11.10 -4.56 -12.15
N LYS A 120 10.04 -5.24 -12.63
CA LYS A 120 9.86 -6.68 -12.49
C LYS A 120 9.59 -7.37 -13.84
N ASP A 121 10.20 -6.87 -14.92
CA ASP A 121 10.02 -7.38 -16.29
C ASP A 121 10.80 -8.69 -16.53
N ASP A 122 11.92 -8.88 -15.84
CA ASP A 122 12.70 -10.11 -15.93
C ASP A 122 11.99 -11.28 -15.21
N GLU A 123 12.01 -12.47 -15.82
CA GLU A 123 11.44 -13.66 -15.20
C GLU A 123 12.16 -14.07 -13.93
N ASN A 124 13.45 -13.74 -13.80
CA ASN A 124 14.28 -13.99 -12.63
C ASN A 124 14.24 -12.77 -11.67
N PRO A 125 13.65 -12.90 -10.46
CA PRO A 125 13.63 -11.83 -9.47
C PRO A 125 14.97 -11.24 -9.06
N LEU A 126 16.07 -11.97 -9.22
CA LEU A 126 17.40 -11.45 -8.91
C LEU A 126 17.89 -10.42 -9.93
N ASN A 127 17.31 -10.40 -11.14
CA ASN A 127 17.54 -9.36 -12.14
C ASN A 127 16.62 -8.14 -11.98
N TRP A 128 15.66 -8.17 -11.04
CA TRP A 128 14.84 -7.00 -10.73
C TRP A 128 15.70 -5.90 -10.12
N PHE A 129 15.22 -4.66 -10.22
CA PHE A 129 15.91 -3.50 -9.68
C PHE A 129 14.93 -2.37 -9.34
N PHE A 130 15.35 -1.47 -8.46
CA PHE A 130 14.63 -0.23 -8.20
C PHE A 130 14.97 0.80 -9.28
N ARG A 131 13.96 1.32 -9.99
CA ARG A 131 14.15 2.23 -11.14
C ARG A 131 13.92 3.70 -10.80
N LYS A 132 13.17 4.00 -9.73
CA LYS A 132 12.86 5.37 -9.31
C LYS A 132 12.59 5.39 -7.81
N CYS A 133 13.07 6.45 -7.16
CA CYS A 133 12.81 6.77 -5.76
C CYS A 133 12.15 8.15 -5.71
N ASN A 134 10.93 8.23 -5.17
CA ASN A 134 10.24 9.49 -4.93
C ASN A 134 9.95 9.64 -3.45
N LEU A 135 10.12 10.86 -2.92
CA LEU A 135 9.54 11.26 -1.65
C LEU A 135 8.24 12.00 -1.93
N TYR A 136 7.14 11.53 -1.35
CA TYR A 136 5.87 12.24 -1.37
C TYR A 136 5.59 12.88 -0.02
N ASP A 137 5.15 14.13 -0.08
CA ASP A 137 4.68 14.90 1.07
C ASP A 137 3.17 15.12 0.91
N CYS A 138 2.41 14.56 1.84
CA CYS A 138 0.97 14.70 1.97
C CYS A 138 0.61 15.49 3.24
N SER A 139 1.51 16.33 3.75
CA SER A 139 1.22 17.21 4.87
C SER A 139 -0.02 18.07 4.59
N LYS A 140 -0.75 18.44 5.64
CA LYS A 140 -1.96 19.28 5.55
C LYS A 140 -1.69 20.55 4.73
N GLY A 141 -2.56 20.81 3.76
CA GLY A 141 -2.47 21.95 2.84
C GLY A 141 -1.72 21.68 1.53
N THR A 142 -1.21 20.47 1.32
CA THR A 142 -0.69 20.03 0.03
C THR A 142 -1.82 19.56 -0.90
N PRO A 143 -1.66 19.66 -2.24
CA PRO A 143 -2.66 19.12 -3.17
C PRO A 143 -2.93 17.62 -2.98
N LEU A 144 -1.88 16.86 -2.62
CA LEU A 144 -2.01 15.43 -2.38
C LEU A 144 -2.80 15.12 -1.10
N PHE A 145 -2.62 15.93 -0.04
CA PHE A 145 -3.48 15.87 1.16
C PHE A 145 -4.94 16.07 0.79
N ASP A 146 -5.27 17.14 0.06
CA ASP A 146 -6.65 17.47 -0.29
C ASP A 146 -7.28 16.38 -1.16
N LYS A 147 -6.52 15.83 -2.11
CA LYS A 147 -6.99 14.72 -2.94
C LYS A 147 -7.25 13.44 -2.12
N LEU A 148 -6.33 13.05 -1.24
CA LEU A 148 -6.51 11.88 -0.38
C LEU A 148 -7.67 12.07 0.60
N LYS A 149 -7.83 13.27 1.16
CA LYS A 149 -8.95 13.63 2.03
C LYS A 149 -10.29 13.47 1.31
N CYS A 150 -10.41 14.08 0.13
CA CYS A 150 -11.62 14.00 -0.68
C CYS A 150 -11.99 12.54 -1.00
N ASP A 151 -11.01 11.74 -1.46
CA ASP A 151 -11.25 10.34 -1.76
C ASP A 151 -11.60 9.52 -0.50
N TYR A 152 -10.93 9.78 0.63
CA TYR A 152 -11.19 9.11 1.91
C TYR A 152 -12.63 9.35 2.39
N GLU A 153 -13.10 10.59 2.34
CA GLU A 153 -14.45 10.98 2.75
C GLU A 153 -15.52 10.37 1.82
N ALA A 154 -15.28 10.40 0.50
CA ALA A 154 -16.17 9.81 -0.50
C ALA A 154 -16.28 8.28 -0.32
N ILE A 155 -15.14 7.60 -0.21
CA ILE A 155 -15.07 6.14 -0.01
C ILE A 155 -15.72 5.74 1.31
N SER A 156 -15.46 6.46 2.40
CA SER A 156 -16.03 6.15 3.71
C SER A 156 -17.55 6.31 3.71
N SER A 157 -18.06 7.34 3.04
CA SER A 157 -19.50 7.59 2.88
C SER A 157 -20.17 6.50 2.03
N GLU A 158 -19.56 6.13 0.90
CA GLU A 158 -20.05 5.06 0.02
C GLU A 158 -20.06 3.71 0.75
N LEU A 159 -18.97 3.38 1.44
CA LEU A 159 -18.84 2.15 2.21
C LEU A 159 -19.93 2.03 3.28
N LYS A 160 -20.13 3.09 4.06
CA LYS A 160 -21.15 3.13 5.12
C LYS A 160 -22.55 2.95 4.55
N LYS A 161 -22.88 3.65 3.45
CA LYS A 161 -24.17 3.54 2.76
C LYS A 161 -24.43 2.10 2.29
N ASN A 162 -23.44 1.47 1.65
CA ASN A 162 -23.58 0.11 1.14
C ASN A 162 -23.82 -0.91 2.27
N LEU A 163 -23.18 -0.73 3.42
CA LEU A 163 -23.31 -1.65 4.56
C LEU A 163 -24.58 -1.46 5.40
N GLN A 164 -25.41 -0.43 5.14
CA GLN A 164 -26.70 -0.27 5.82
C GLN A 164 -27.67 -1.43 5.50
N SER A 165 -27.54 -2.04 4.32
CA SER A 165 -28.30 -3.22 3.96
C SER A 165 -27.83 -4.45 4.77
N PRO A 166 -28.73 -5.18 5.46
CA PRO A 166 -28.36 -6.25 6.41
C PRO A 166 -27.49 -7.38 5.85
N ASN A 167 -27.58 -7.66 4.55
CA ASN A 167 -26.87 -8.76 3.87
C ASN A 167 -25.65 -8.31 3.07
N GLU A 168 -25.40 -7.00 2.98
CA GLU A 168 -24.30 -6.47 2.18
C GLU A 168 -22.97 -6.64 2.90
N VAL A 169 -21.92 -6.97 2.15
CA VAL A 169 -20.56 -7.11 2.65
C VAL A 169 -19.63 -6.19 1.87
N ILE A 170 -18.46 -5.91 2.42
CA ILE A 170 -17.48 -5.04 1.76
C ILE A 170 -17.03 -5.69 0.46
N HIS A 171 -17.29 -4.97 -0.62
CA HIS A 171 -16.72 -5.19 -1.94
C HIS A 171 -15.64 -4.12 -2.23
N THR A 172 -15.19 -4.03 -3.48
CA THR A 172 -14.32 -2.92 -3.86
C THR A 172 -15.12 -1.63 -3.86
N THR A 173 -14.60 -0.61 -3.17
CA THR A 173 -15.16 0.75 -3.12
C THR A 173 -14.13 1.69 -3.73
N ASN A 174 -14.42 2.21 -4.91
CA ASN A 174 -13.46 2.97 -5.71
C ASN A 174 -13.51 4.49 -5.44
N GLY A 175 -14.58 4.98 -4.80
CA GLY A 175 -14.89 6.41 -4.80
C GLY A 175 -15.14 6.91 -6.23
N ASN A 176 -14.73 8.16 -6.48
CA ASN A 176 -14.83 8.79 -7.80
C ASN A 176 -13.94 8.15 -8.87
N LYS A 177 -14.23 8.43 -10.15
CA LYS A 177 -13.50 7.89 -11.31
C LYS A 177 -12.00 8.19 -11.23
N ASP A 178 -11.66 9.39 -10.78
CA ASP A 178 -10.32 9.94 -10.64
C ASP A 178 -9.71 9.71 -9.24
N SER A 179 -10.37 8.96 -8.34
CA SER A 179 -9.79 8.66 -7.03
C SER A 179 -8.42 8.01 -7.17
N ILE A 180 -7.47 8.44 -6.37
CA ILE A 180 -6.14 7.86 -6.27
C ILE A 180 -6.09 6.71 -5.26
N ILE A 181 -7.08 6.59 -4.36
CA ILE A 181 -7.22 5.46 -3.45
C ILE A 181 -8.52 4.68 -3.67
N GLN A 182 -8.59 3.47 -3.09
CA GLN A 182 -9.78 2.61 -3.07
C GLN A 182 -9.70 1.65 -1.88
N ILE A 183 -10.83 1.12 -1.42
CA ILE A 183 -10.88 -0.05 -0.54
C ILE A 183 -11.07 -1.29 -1.39
N ARG A 184 -10.30 -2.34 -1.12
CA ARG A 184 -10.45 -3.65 -1.77
C ARG A 184 -10.41 -4.77 -0.75
N THR A 185 -11.12 -5.86 -1.05
CA THR A 185 -10.84 -7.14 -0.40
C THR A 185 -9.50 -7.69 -0.91
N LYS A 186 -8.68 -8.19 0.00
CA LYS A 186 -7.47 -8.93 -0.36
C LYS A 186 -7.88 -10.30 -0.90
N GLY A 187 -7.06 -10.85 -1.81
CA GLY A 187 -7.30 -12.20 -2.32
C GLY A 187 -7.33 -13.22 -1.18
N ILE A 188 -8.20 -14.23 -1.32
CA ILE A 188 -8.42 -15.27 -0.30
C ILE A 188 -7.08 -15.89 0.08
N GLY A 189 -6.61 -15.64 1.29
CA GLY A 189 -5.41 -16.28 1.85
C GLY A 189 -5.66 -17.77 2.09
N LYS A 190 -5.60 -18.59 1.03
CA LYS A 190 -5.78 -20.05 1.06
C LYS A 190 -7.00 -20.53 1.88
N GLY A 191 -8.07 -19.74 1.94
CA GLY A 191 -9.32 -20.07 2.63
C GLY A 191 -9.30 -19.91 4.15
N LYS A 192 -8.28 -19.24 4.73
CA LYS A 192 -8.11 -19.12 6.20
C LYS A 192 -8.28 -17.71 6.75
N ASP A 193 -8.53 -16.72 5.90
CA ASP A 193 -8.75 -15.35 6.37
C ASP A 193 -10.07 -15.29 7.15
N LYS A 194 -10.03 -14.75 8.37
CA LYS A 194 -11.23 -14.54 9.18
C LYS A 194 -12.11 -13.45 8.56
N SER A 195 -13.43 -13.65 8.59
CA SER A 195 -14.39 -12.57 8.39
C SER A 195 -14.13 -11.43 9.39
N ILE A 196 -14.38 -10.19 8.96
CA ILE A 196 -14.27 -9.02 9.82
C ILE A 196 -15.66 -8.74 10.40
N TYR A 197 -15.76 -8.73 11.73
CA TYR A 197 -16.95 -8.34 12.46
C TYR A 197 -16.95 -6.83 12.70
N SER A 198 -18.05 -6.15 12.36
CA SER A 198 -18.24 -4.73 12.67
C SER A 198 -19.00 -4.57 13.97
N ASN A 199 -18.45 -3.80 14.91
CA ASN A 199 -19.15 -3.44 16.14
C ASN A 199 -20.23 -2.39 15.91
N VAL A 200 -20.14 -1.63 14.81
CA VAL A 200 -21.17 -0.65 14.41
C VAL A 200 -22.41 -1.36 13.89
N PHE A 201 -22.25 -2.30 12.95
CA PHE A 201 -23.38 -3.02 12.34
C PHE A 201 -23.76 -4.33 13.04
N LYS A 202 -23.01 -4.74 14.07
CA LYS A 202 -23.21 -5.97 14.85
C LYS A 202 -23.27 -7.26 14.01
N ARG A 203 -22.50 -7.30 12.92
CA ARG A 203 -22.46 -8.43 11.99
C ARG A 203 -21.11 -8.56 11.30
N GLU A 204 -20.87 -9.72 10.68
CA GLU A 204 -19.77 -9.87 9.74
C GLU A 204 -20.01 -9.01 8.49
N ILE A 205 -19.00 -8.22 8.13
CA ILE A 205 -19.03 -7.31 6.99
C ILE A 205 -18.06 -7.74 5.89
N THR A 206 -17.38 -8.88 6.04
CA THR A 206 -16.65 -9.55 4.96
C THR A 206 -16.92 -11.06 5.00
N LYS A 207 -16.69 -11.76 3.89
CA LYS A 207 -16.84 -13.23 3.80
C LYS A 207 -15.47 -13.89 3.72
N ASN A 208 -14.87 -14.24 4.85
CA ASN A 208 -13.56 -14.89 4.94
C ASN A 208 -12.45 -14.15 4.16
N ARG A 209 -12.41 -12.82 4.30
CA ARG A 209 -11.45 -11.95 3.59
C ARG A 209 -11.05 -10.76 4.44
N SER A 210 -9.76 -10.42 4.34
CA SER A 210 -9.24 -9.13 4.79
C SER A 210 -9.57 -8.01 3.80
N VAL A 211 -9.57 -6.77 4.29
CA VAL A 211 -9.75 -5.56 3.47
C VAL A 211 -8.62 -4.58 3.73
N ALA A 212 -8.31 -3.74 2.76
CA ALA A 212 -7.28 -2.72 2.89
C ALA A 212 -7.55 -1.52 1.99
N PHE A 213 -6.96 -0.38 2.36
CA PHE A 213 -6.80 0.74 1.44
C PHE A 213 -5.67 0.44 0.45
N TYR A 214 -5.93 0.70 -0.82
CA TYR A 214 -4.97 0.57 -1.91
C TYR A 214 -4.85 1.89 -2.66
N MET A 215 -3.62 2.26 -3.01
CA MET A 215 -3.36 3.34 -3.97
C MET A 215 -3.52 2.80 -5.40
N ARG A 216 -4.36 3.45 -6.19
CA ARG A 216 -4.59 3.22 -7.63
C ARG A 216 -3.41 3.78 -8.40
N ARG A 217 -2.52 2.91 -8.90
CA ARG A 217 -1.27 3.33 -9.55
C ARG A 217 -1.49 4.36 -10.64
N ILE A 218 -2.42 4.10 -11.56
CA ILE A 218 -2.56 4.96 -12.75
C ILE A 218 -3.04 6.34 -12.34
N ASN A 219 -4.10 6.40 -11.52
CA ASN A 219 -4.64 7.68 -11.07
C ASN A 219 -3.64 8.44 -10.19
N PHE A 220 -2.94 7.75 -9.29
CA PHE A 220 -1.92 8.36 -8.44
C PHE A 220 -0.76 8.93 -9.25
N LEU A 221 -0.20 8.17 -10.20
CA LEU A 221 0.89 8.66 -11.04
C LEU A 221 0.43 9.81 -11.94
N LYS A 222 -0.76 9.73 -12.54
CA LYS A 222 -1.34 10.83 -13.34
C LYS A 222 -1.54 12.10 -12.51
N PHE A 223 -2.07 11.98 -11.30
CA PHE A 223 -2.27 13.10 -10.39
C PHE A 223 -0.94 13.82 -10.08
N ASN A 224 0.16 13.07 -9.94
CA ASN A 224 1.49 13.61 -9.70
C ASN A 224 2.26 13.98 -10.99
N ASN A 225 1.60 13.99 -12.15
CA ASN A 225 2.22 14.25 -13.47
C ASN A 225 3.39 13.30 -13.79
N GLU A 226 3.27 12.03 -13.41
CA GLU A 226 4.28 11.01 -13.64
C GLU A 226 3.87 10.01 -14.73
N SER A 227 4.87 9.50 -15.46
CA SER A 227 4.64 8.43 -16.44
C SER A 227 4.04 7.21 -15.75
N THR A 228 2.90 6.76 -16.28
CA THR A 228 2.20 5.58 -15.78
C THR A 228 2.92 4.30 -16.17
N GLY A 229 3.78 4.32 -17.21
CA GLY A 229 4.29 3.11 -17.87
C GLY A 229 3.17 2.17 -18.33
N TYR A 230 2.00 2.75 -18.62
CA TYR A 230 0.76 2.09 -19.01
C TYR A 230 0.08 3.06 -20.00
N GLU A 231 0.41 2.87 -21.28
CA GLU A 231 -0.17 3.57 -22.43
C GLU A 231 -0.97 2.57 -23.26
#